data_AF-A0A533XJG4-F1
#
_entry.id   AF-A0A533XJG4-F1
#
_cell.length_a   1.000
_cell.length_b   1.000
_cell.length_c   1.000
_cell.angle_alpha   90.00
_cell.angle_beta   90.00
_cell.angle_gamma   90.00
#
_symmetry.space_group_name_H-M   'P 1'
#
loop_
_entity.id
_entity.type
_entity.pdbx_description
1 polymer ?
#
loop_
_entity_poly.entity_id
_entity_poly.type
_entity_poly.pdbx_seq_one_letter_code
_entity_poly.pdbx_strand_id
1 'polypeptide(L)'
;MIGVPDTEADILACIEVGGASGYLLQNASVEDLVSSVMAVAAGETLCSPRIASLAFSRVSTLARQTVEPGPNSLAHLTRRELEIIALIEGGLSNKEIATRLHIEVQTVKNHVHNILDKLQLDGRREAARYAKERGLAPSR
;
A
#
# COMPACT_ATOMS: atom_id res chain seq x y z
N MET A 1 19.89 -19.74 -23.94
CA MET A 1 20.82 -18.71 -23.47
C MET A 1 21.11 -19.04 -22.02
N ILE A 2 22.28 -19.60 -21.72
CA ILE A 2 22.68 -20.01 -20.37
C ILE A 2 23.41 -18.82 -19.74
N GLY A 3 22.92 -18.29 -18.62
CA GLY A 3 23.65 -17.31 -17.80
C GLY A 3 23.08 -15.90 -17.69
N VAL A 4 21.78 -15.67 -17.90
CA VAL A 4 21.17 -14.42 -17.39
C VAL A 4 20.88 -14.64 -15.91
N PRO A 5 21.47 -13.87 -14.98
CA PRO A 5 21.11 -13.96 -13.57
C PRO A 5 19.67 -13.50 -13.41
N ASP A 6 18.89 -14.25 -12.63
CA ASP A 6 17.50 -13.92 -12.41
C ASP A 6 17.41 -12.55 -11.72
N THR A 7 16.65 -11.64 -12.31
CA THR A 7 16.43 -10.34 -11.69
C THR A 7 15.45 -10.48 -10.52
N GLU A 8 15.42 -9.50 -9.62
CA GLU A 8 14.44 -9.50 -8.53
C GLU A 8 13.01 -9.51 -9.05
N ALA A 9 12.77 -8.93 -10.23
CA ALA A 9 11.46 -8.96 -10.90
C ALA A 9 11.10 -10.39 -11.37
N ASP A 10 12.06 -11.13 -11.93
CA ASP A 10 11.83 -12.51 -12.39
C ASP A 10 11.52 -13.44 -11.21
N ILE A 11 12.27 -13.29 -10.13
CA ILE A 11 12.07 -14.02 -8.88
C ILE A 11 10.67 -13.76 -8.31
N LEU A 12 10.28 -12.49 -8.22
CA LEU A 12 8.98 -12.10 -7.67
C LEU A 12 7.84 -12.60 -8.56
N ALA A 13 7.97 -12.53 -9.88
CA ALA A 13 6.98 -13.06 -10.81
C ALA A 13 6.77 -14.58 -10.60
N CYS A 14 7.84 -15.35 -10.39
CA CYS A 14 7.73 -16.78 -10.08
C CYS A 14 6.97 -17.05 -8.78
N ILE A 15 7.18 -16.23 -7.75
CA ILE A 15 6.48 -16.35 -6.46
C ILE A 15 5.00 -15.98 -6.61
N GLU A 16 4.69 -14.90 -7.33
CA GLU A 16 3.34 -14.36 -7.48
C GLU A 16 2.40 -15.27 -8.28
N VAL A 17 2.93 -16.01 -9.26
CA VAL A 17 2.14 -16.99 -10.03
C VAL A 17 1.68 -18.17 -9.15
N GLY A 18 2.25 -18.34 -7.96
CA GLY A 18 1.84 -19.36 -6.99
C GLY A 18 2.26 -20.79 -7.35
N GLY A 19 3.09 -20.96 -8.38
CA GLY A 19 3.60 -22.26 -8.84
C GLY A 19 4.96 -22.64 -8.25
N ALA A 20 5.62 -21.75 -7.52
CA ALA A 20 6.93 -21.99 -6.94
C ALA A 20 6.83 -22.47 -5.48
N SER A 21 7.34 -23.68 -5.20
CA SER A 21 7.48 -24.22 -3.84
C SER A 21 8.85 -23.92 -3.21
N GLY A 22 9.69 -23.14 -3.88
CA GLY A 22 11.04 -22.77 -3.44
C GLY A 22 11.81 -22.06 -4.55
N TYR A 23 12.92 -21.40 -4.22
CA TYR A 23 13.79 -20.72 -5.19
C TYR A 23 15.26 -20.89 -4.80
N LEU A 24 16.07 -21.37 -5.74
CA LEU A 24 17.52 -21.50 -5.59
C LEU A 24 18.24 -20.53 -6.53
N LEU A 25 19.23 -19.84 -5.99
CA LEU A 25 20.08 -18.95 -6.77
C LEU A 25 21.10 -19.75 -7.58
N GLN A 26 21.59 -19.18 -8.68
CA GLN A 26 22.54 -19.83 -9.60
C GLN A 26 23.88 -20.22 -8.95
N ASN A 27 24.18 -19.70 -7.76
CA ASN A 27 25.37 -20.03 -6.96
C ASN A 27 25.12 -21.06 -5.84
N ALA A 28 23.94 -21.69 -5.80
CA ALA A 28 23.61 -22.73 -4.84
C ALA A 28 24.47 -23.99 -5.08
N SER A 29 24.85 -24.66 -3.99
CA SER A 29 25.58 -25.93 -4.06
C SER A 29 24.67 -27.09 -4.45
N VAL A 30 25.27 -28.22 -4.81
CA VAL A 30 24.50 -29.46 -5.09
C VAL A 30 23.80 -29.95 -3.83
N GLU A 31 24.42 -29.75 -2.68
CA GLU A 31 23.87 -30.06 -1.36
C GLU A 31 22.63 -29.21 -1.05
N ASP A 32 22.65 -27.92 -1.41
CA ASP A 32 21.49 -27.02 -1.26
C ASP A 32 20.33 -27.47 -2.16
N LEU A 33 20.64 -27.94 -3.37
CA LEU A 33 19.64 -28.49 -4.29
C LEU A 33 18.98 -29.74 -3.71
N VAL A 34 19.78 -30.70 -3.25
CA VAL A 34 19.27 -31.95 -2.65
C VAL A 34 18.41 -31.62 -1.42
N SER A 35 18.88 -30.74 -0.55
CA SER A 35 18.15 -30.33 0.66
C SER A 35 16.82 -29.67 0.32
N SER A 36 16.80 -28.81 -0.71
CA SER A 36 15.58 -28.13 -1.15
C SER A 36 14.56 -29.08 -1.74
N VAL A 37 15.00 -30.07 -2.53
CA VAL A 37 14.10 -31.10 -3.09
C VAL A 37 13.47 -31.95 -1.97
N MET A 38 14.28 -32.35 -0.98
CA MET A 38 13.79 -33.13 0.16
C MET A 38 12.78 -32.35 1.00
N ALA A 39 13.01 -31.06 1.21
CA ALA A 39 12.09 -30.19 1.93
C ALA A 39 10.75 -30.03 1.19
N VAL A 40 10.79 -29.80 -0.12
CA VAL A 40 9.57 -29.71 -0.94
C VAL A 40 8.78 -31.02 -0.90
N ALA A 41 9.47 -32.18 -0.92
CA ALA A 41 8.83 -33.48 -0.77
C ALA A 41 8.16 -33.67 0.60
N ALA A 42 8.64 -32.99 1.64
CA ALA A 42 8.05 -32.94 2.97
C ALA A 42 6.93 -31.88 3.12
N GLY A 43 6.64 -31.11 2.07
CA GLY A 43 5.68 -30.00 2.11
C GLY A 43 6.25 -28.70 2.70
N GLU A 44 7.57 -28.61 2.84
CA GLU A 44 8.28 -27.44 3.32
C GLU A 44 8.82 -26.61 2.16
N THR A 45 8.90 -25.29 2.35
CA THR A 45 9.48 -24.35 1.39
C THR A 45 10.84 -23.91 1.89
N LEU A 46 11.89 -24.17 1.11
CA LEU A 46 13.24 -23.67 1.36
C LEU A 46 13.61 -22.58 0.36
N CYS A 47 14.12 -21.47 0.87
CA CYS A 47 14.60 -20.35 0.07
C CYS A 47 15.75 -19.65 0.79
N SER A 48 16.61 -18.96 0.03
CA SER A 48 17.72 -18.22 0.63
C SER A 48 17.20 -17.00 1.42
N PRO A 49 17.95 -16.51 2.43
CA PRO A 49 17.57 -15.33 3.21
C PRO A 49 17.25 -14.10 2.33
N ARG A 50 17.95 -13.96 1.19
CA ARG A 50 17.71 -12.89 0.22
C ARG A 50 16.33 -13.00 -0.43
N ILE A 51 15.95 -14.20 -0.89
CA ILE A 51 14.63 -14.44 -1.50
C ILE A 51 13.52 -14.25 -0.47
N ALA A 52 13.73 -14.74 0.75
CA ALA A 52 12.77 -14.54 1.85
C ALA A 52 12.54 -13.04 2.12
N SER A 53 13.61 -12.24 2.20
CA SER A 53 13.51 -10.78 2.38
C SER A 53 12.73 -10.10 1.25
N LEU A 54 12.97 -10.49 -0.01
CA LEU A 54 12.23 -9.98 -1.17
C LEU A 54 10.75 -10.36 -1.10
N ALA A 55 10.43 -11.62 -0.76
CA ALA A 55 9.06 -12.09 -0.61
C ALA A 55 8.33 -11.34 0.52
N PHE A 56 8.94 -11.18 1.70
CA PHE A 56 8.35 -10.41 2.80
C PHE A 56 8.16 -8.94 2.47
N SER A 57 9.11 -8.33 1.76
CA SER A 57 9.00 -6.94 1.30
C SER A 57 7.85 -6.79 0.30
N ARG A 58 7.67 -7.78 -0.58
CA ARG A 58 6.57 -7.80 -1.55
C ARG A 58 5.23 -8.01 -0.86
N VAL A 59 5.12 -8.96 0.06
CA VAL A 59 3.91 -9.18 0.88
C VAL A 59 3.57 -7.92 1.68
N SER A 60 4.56 -7.24 2.26
CA SER A 60 4.34 -5.97 2.98
C SER A 60 3.83 -4.87 2.05
N THR A 61 4.33 -4.81 0.82
CA THR A 61 3.88 -3.85 -0.20
C THR A 61 2.47 -4.16 -0.67
N LEU A 62 2.19 -5.43 -0.98
CA LEU A 62 0.87 -5.90 -1.36
C LEU A 62 -0.12 -5.68 -0.23
N ALA A 63 0.23 -5.99 1.03
CA ALA A 63 -0.60 -5.72 2.19
C ALA A 63 -0.94 -4.23 2.34
N ARG A 64 -0.01 -3.31 2.04
CA ARG A 64 -0.28 -1.87 2.00
C ARG A 64 -1.20 -1.48 0.84
N GLN A 65 -1.16 -2.21 -0.28
CA GLN A 65 -2.00 -2.00 -1.46
C GLN A 65 -3.38 -2.67 -1.33
N THR A 66 -3.49 -3.75 -0.56
CA THR A 66 -4.74 -4.50 -0.28
C THR A 66 -5.38 -4.12 1.05
N VAL A 67 -4.85 -3.10 1.76
CA VAL A 67 -5.68 -2.35 2.69
C VAL A 67 -6.71 -1.57 1.87
N GLU A 68 -7.76 -2.28 1.46
CA GLU A 68 -9.10 -1.72 1.37
C GLU A 68 -9.29 -0.87 2.64
N PRO A 69 -9.67 0.41 2.53
CA PRO A 69 -9.85 1.27 3.69
C PRO A 69 -10.98 0.71 4.55
N GLY A 70 -10.61 -0.14 5.52
CA GLY A 70 -11.49 -0.65 6.53
C GLY A 70 -12.23 0.49 7.25
N PRO A 71 -13.25 0.17 8.05
CA PRO A 71 -14.16 1.15 8.66
C PRO A 71 -13.46 2.23 9.54
N ASN A 72 -12.17 2.11 9.81
CA ASN A 72 -11.36 3.05 10.60
C ASN A 72 -10.33 3.90 9.83
N SER A 73 -10.36 4.03 8.50
CA SER A 73 -9.41 4.93 7.78
C SER A 73 -9.45 6.41 8.21
N LEU A 74 -10.50 6.81 8.93
CA LEU A 74 -10.58 8.12 9.60
C LEU A 74 -9.60 8.27 10.78
N ALA A 75 -9.21 7.18 11.43
CA ALA A 75 -8.22 7.18 12.51
C ALA A 75 -6.81 7.56 12.04
N HIS A 76 -6.56 7.52 10.72
CA HIS A 76 -5.28 7.90 10.12
C HIS A 76 -5.22 9.37 9.66
N LEU A 77 -6.36 10.09 9.71
CA LEU A 77 -6.38 11.52 9.46
C LEU A 77 -6.00 12.28 10.72
N THR A 78 -5.11 13.25 10.57
CA THR A 78 -4.80 14.21 11.62
C THR A 78 -6.03 15.09 11.91
N ARG A 79 -6.06 15.73 13.08
CA ARG A 79 -7.12 16.69 13.44
C ARG A 79 -7.37 17.74 12.34
N ARG A 80 -6.31 18.24 11.73
CA ARG A 80 -6.41 19.25 10.67
C ARG A 80 -7.00 18.70 9.37
N GLU A 81 -6.65 17.47 9.03
CA GLU A 81 -7.21 16.80 7.85
C GLU A 81 -8.70 16.47 8.04
N LEU A 82 -9.12 16.11 9.25
CA LEU A 82 -10.53 15.94 9.62
C LEU A 82 -11.34 17.24 9.48
N GLU A 83 -10.78 18.38 9.93
CA GLU A 83 -11.42 19.68 9.73
C GLU A 83 -11.58 20.01 8.23
N ILE A 84 -10.54 19.75 7.44
CA ILE A 84 -10.53 20.05 6.00
C ILE A 84 -11.51 19.15 5.26
N ILE A 85 -11.55 17.83 5.53
CA ILE A 85 -12.47 16.92 4.84
C ILE A 85 -13.94 17.23 5.14
N ALA A 86 -14.25 17.69 6.35
CA ALA A 86 -15.60 18.17 6.70
C ALA A 86 -15.99 19.42 5.91
N LEU A 87 -15.06 20.35 5.65
CA LEU A 87 -15.33 21.52 4.81
C LEU A 87 -15.42 21.16 3.32
N ILE A 88 -14.72 20.11 2.87
CA ILE A 88 -14.84 19.58 1.51
C ILE A 88 -16.25 18.99 1.29
N GLU A 89 -16.77 18.26 2.27
CA GLU A 89 -18.15 17.74 2.28
C GLU A 89 -19.17 18.88 2.16
N GLY A 90 -18.97 19.96 2.91
CA GLY A 90 -19.78 21.18 2.82
C GLY A 90 -19.66 21.95 1.49
N GLY A 91 -18.83 21.50 0.56
CA GLY A 91 -18.68 22.08 -0.78
C GLY A 91 -17.70 23.24 -0.90
N LEU A 92 -16.95 23.60 0.15
CA LEU A 92 -16.08 24.78 0.15
C LEU A 92 -14.82 24.57 -0.69
N SER A 93 -14.53 25.47 -1.62
CA SER A 93 -13.27 25.48 -2.40
C SER A 93 -12.04 25.62 -1.51
N ASN A 94 -10.85 25.28 -2.03
CA ASN A 94 -9.60 25.41 -1.27
C ASN A 94 -9.32 26.87 -0.84
N LYS A 95 -9.83 27.86 -1.59
CA LYS A 95 -9.75 29.28 -1.22
C LYS A 95 -10.64 29.58 -0.01
N GLU A 96 -11.87 29.11 -0.02
CA GLU A 96 -12.80 29.31 1.11
C GLU A 96 -12.34 28.58 2.37
N ILE A 97 -11.80 27.36 2.22
CA ILE A 97 -11.18 26.60 3.31
C ILE A 97 -9.99 27.38 3.89
N ALA A 98 -9.11 27.89 3.02
CA ALA A 98 -7.94 28.68 3.42
C ALA A 98 -8.36 29.92 4.24
N THR A 99 -9.38 30.65 3.76
CA THR A 99 -9.94 31.81 4.46
C THR A 99 -10.53 31.42 5.81
N ARG A 100 -11.36 30.36 5.86
CA ARG A 100 -12.04 29.92 7.09
C ARG A 100 -11.07 29.41 8.15
N LEU A 101 -9.99 28.77 7.70
CA LEU A 101 -9.01 28.13 8.57
C LEU A 101 -7.76 29.00 8.81
N HIS A 102 -7.75 30.24 8.30
CA HIS A 102 -6.66 31.22 8.38
C HIS A 102 -5.28 30.65 7.99
N ILE A 103 -5.23 29.91 6.88
CA ILE A 103 -4.01 29.32 6.32
C ILE A 103 -3.88 29.64 4.83
N GLU A 104 -2.71 29.38 4.26
CA GLU A 104 -2.48 29.60 2.84
C GLU A 104 -3.19 28.55 1.97
N VAL A 105 -3.65 28.94 0.78
CA VAL A 105 -4.30 28.04 -0.19
C VAL A 105 -3.39 26.87 -0.57
N GLN A 106 -2.07 27.08 -0.66
CA GLN A 106 -1.12 26.02 -0.94
C GLN A 106 -1.06 24.99 0.19
N THR A 107 -1.16 25.43 1.44
CA THR A 107 -1.24 24.53 2.61
C THR A 107 -2.49 23.67 2.56
N VAL A 108 -3.64 24.25 2.18
CA VAL A 108 -4.88 23.47 1.96
C VAL A 108 -4.69 22.43 0.86
N LYS A 109 -4.08 22.78 -0.28
CA LYS A 109 -3.81 21.82 -1.36
C LYS A 109 -2.97 20.63 -0.88
N ASN A 110 -1.94 20.89 -0.09
CA ASN A 110 -1.09 19.84 0.46
C ASN A 110 -1.88 18.92 1.40
N HIS A 111 -2.73 19.48 2.29
CA HIS A 111 -3.60 18.68 3.12
C HIS A 111 -4.62 17.87 2.31
N VAL A 112 -5.22 18.45 1.26
CA VAL A 112 -6.14 17.73 0.37
C VAL A 112 -5.44 16.56 -0.32
N HIS A 113 -4.21 16.77 -0.82
CA HIS A 113 -3.42 15.69 -1.41
C HIS A 113 -3.16 14.57 -0.40
N ASN A 114 -2.68 14.91 0.80
CA ASN A 114 -2.44 13.92 1.86
C ASN A 114 -3.71 13.17 2.27
N ILE A 115 -4.88 13.84 2.29
CA ILE A 115 -6.17 13.19 2.56
C ILE A 115 -6.50 12.18 1.46
N LEU A 116 -6.38 12.58 0.19
CA LEU A 116 -6.64 11.71 -0.95
C LEU A 116 -5.71 10.50 -0.95
N ASP A 117 -4.43 10.71 -0.68
CA ASP A 117 -3.44 9.62 -0.61
C ASP A 117 -3.72 8.66 0.56
N LYS A 118 -4.03 9.20 1.76
CA LYS A 118 -4.34 8.40 2.95
C LYS A 118 -5.63 7.61 2.81
N LEU A 119 -6.61 8.16 2.10
CA LEU A 119 -7.91 7.52 1.86
C LEU A 119 -7.96 6.73 0.55
N GLN A 120 -6.89 6.77 -0.25
CA GLN A 120 -6.80 6.17 -1.59
C GLN A 120 -7.95 6.61 -2.50
N LEU A 121 -8.18 7.92 -2.59
CA LEU A 121 -9.24 8.52 -3.38
C LEU A 121 -8.66 9.29 -4.57
N ASP A 122 -9.29 9.18 -5.74
CA ASP A 122 -8.77 9.76 -6.97
C ASP A 122 -9.11 11.26 -7.12
N GLY A 123 -9.99 11.77 -6.25
CA GLY A 123 -10.30 13.19 -6.31
C GLY A 123 -11.24 13.72 -5.24
N ARG A 124 -11.33 15.04 -5.25
CA ARG A 124 -12.11 15.84 -4.30
C ARG A 124 -13.59 15.43 -4.24
N ARG A 125 -14.19 15.04 -5.36
CA ARG A 125 -15.60 14.60 -5.42
C ARG A 125 -15.80 13.30 -4.64
N GLU A 126 -14.84 12.39 -4.70
CA GLU A 126 -14.88 11.15 -3.92
C GLU A 126 -14.66 11.43 -2.45
N ALA A 127 -13.73 12.32 -2.10
CA ALA A 127 -13.53 12.75 -0.72
C ALA A 127 -14.81 13.34 -0.09
N ALA A 128 -15.56 14.15 -0.84
CA ALA A 128 -16.84 14.69 -0.38
C ALA A 128 -17.89 13.59 -0.17
N ARG A 129 -18.01 12.63 -1.10
CA ARG A 129 -18.92 11.48 -0.98
C ARG A 129 -18.57 10.62 0.24
N TYR A 130 -17.28 10.30 0.39
CA TYR A 130 -16.75 9.51 1.49
C TYR A 130 -17.03 10.14 2.86
N ALA A 131 -16.83 11.47 2.97
CA ALA A 131 -17.11 12.19 4.21
C ALA A 131 -18.61 12.21 4.56
N LYS A 132 -19.48 12.32 3.55
CA LYS A 132 -20.93 12.27 3.70
C LYS A 132 -21.42 10.90 4.17
N GLU A 133 -20.92 9.82 3.58
CA GLU A 133 -21.28 8.44 3.94
C GLU A 133 -20.88 8.09 5.38
N ARG A 134 -19.80 8.69 5.90
CA ARG A 134 -19.30 8.45 7.26
C ARG A 134 -19.73 9.48 8.31
N GLY A 135 -20.58 10.44 7.95
CA GLY A 135 -21.11 11.42 8.90
C GLY A 135 -20.06 12.34 9.54
N LEU A 136 -19.02 12.70 8.80
CA LEU A 136 -17.89 13.51 9.29
C LEU A 136 -18.20 15.01 9.44
N ALA A 137 -19.36 15.45 8.97
CA ALA A 137 -19.79 16.83 9.13
C ALA A 137 -20.35 17.04 10.55
N PRO A 138 -20.06 18.17 11.20
CA PRO A 138 -20.82 18.57 12.38
C PRO A 138 -22.29 18.63 11.97
N SER A 139 -23.11 17.84 12.65
CA SER A 139 -24.56 17.78 12.46
C SER A 139 -25.12 19.21 12.46
N ARG A 140 -25.95 19.51 11.45
CA ARG A 140 -26.70 20.76 11.35
C ARG A 140 -27.52 21.05 12.59
#